data_AF-A0A354A1V0-F1
#
_entry.id   AF-A0A354A1V0-F1
#
_cell.length_a   1.000
_cell.length_b   1.000
_cell.length_c   1.000
_cell.angle_alpha   90.00
_cell.angle_beta   90.00
_cell.angle_gamma   90.00
#
_symmetry.space_group_name_H-M   'P 1'
#
loop_
_entity.id
_entity.type
_entity.pdbx_description
1 polymer ?
#
loop_
_entity_poly.entity_id
_entity_poly.type
_entity_poly.pdbx_seq_one_letter_code
_entity_poly.pdbx_strand_id
1 'polypeptide(L)'
;MMPVIAHNILFSIEILSNGITVFTQKCVSGIEADAQKCKYYADATLAMATALNPIVGYSSAAEVSKEAYTSGKSVKQVAVEKGILGNSDANKVLDPLKLTGK
;
A
#
# COMPACT_ATOMS: atom_id res chain seq x y z
N MET A 1 25.42 31.81 28.49
CA MET A 1 24.83 30.62 27.85
C MET A 1 23.31 30.70 27.66
N MET A 2 22.52 31.08 28.67
CA MET A 2 21.06 31.18 28.52
C MET A 2 20.55 32.00 27.32
N PRO A 3 21.15 33.16 26.96
CA PRO A 3 20.68 33.91 25.79
C PRO A 3 20.83 33.16 24.45
N VAL A 4 21.91 32.38 24.30
CA VAL A 4 22.17 31.58 23.09
C VAL A 4 21.16 30.42 23.00
N ILE A 5 20.86 29.78 24.13
CA ILE A 5 19.87 28.70 24.20
C ILE A 5 18.48 29.24 23.84
N ALA A 6 18.08 30.36 24.43
CA ALA A 6 16.78 30.99 24.16
C ALA A 6 16.65 31.39 22.68
N HIS A 7 17.68 32.00 22.11
CA HIS A 7 17.70 32.37 20.69
C HIS A 7 17.49 31.16 19.79
N ASN A 8 18.28 30.09 19.98
CA ASN A 8 18.21 28.93 19.10
C ASN A 8 16.86 28.22 19.16
N ILE A 9 16.24 28.15 20.35
CA ILE A 9 14.91 27.55 20.50
C ILE A 9 13.86 28.40 19.75
N LEU A 10 13.83 29.70 20.00
CA LEU A 10 12.83 30.59 19.39
C LEU A 10 13.01 30.66 17.87
N PHE A 11 14.24 30.74 17.39
CA PHE A 11 14.54 30.77 15.96
C PHE A 11 14.18 29.45 15.27
N SER A 12 14.41 28.30 15.93
CA SER A 12 13.99 27.00 15.40
C SER A 12 12.47 26.88 15.32
N ILE A 13 11.75 27.39 16.31
CA ILE A 13 10.28 27.45 16.31
C ILE A 13 9.78 28.30 15.15
N GLU A 14 10.40 29.46 14.91
CA GLU A 14 10.05 30.35 13.82
C GLU A 14 10.25 29.67 12.46
N ILE A 15 11.43 29.06 12.23
CA ILE A 15 11.71 28.32 11.00
C ILE A 15 10.69 27.21 10.78
N LEU A 16 10.41 26.40 11.81
CA LEU A 16 9.49 25.28 11.68
C LEU A 16 8.06 25.76 11.41
N SER A 17 7.61 26.82 12.09
CA SER A 17 6.25 27.37 11.91
C SER A 17 6.06 27.92 10.51
N ASN A 18 7.04 28.69 10.02
CA ASN A 18 7.04 29.23 8.67
C ASN A 18 7.14 28.09 7.63
N GLY A 19 8.01 27.12 7.86
CA GLY A 19 8.20 25.96 6.99
C GLY A 19 6.95 25.11 6.84
N ILE A 20 6.26 24.80 7.94
CA ILE A 20 4.99 24.05 7.93
C ILE A 20 3.93 24.83 7.15
N THR A 21 3.79 26.14 7.39
CA THR A 21 2.81 26.97 6.68
C THR A 21 3.01 26.92 5.17
N VAL A 22 4.25 27.11 4.72
CA VAL A 22 4.58 27.08 3.29
C VAL A 22 4.43 25.67 2.70
N PHE A 23 4.88 24.63 3.41
CA PHE A 23 4.77 23.25 2.95
C PHE A 23 3.30 22.81 2.81
N THR A 24 2.45 23.19 3.76
CA THR A 24 1.01 22.93 3.67
C THR A 24 0.42 23.60 2.44
N GLN A 25 0.64 24.90 2.26
CA GLN A 25 0.02 25.68 1.18
C GLN A 25 0.56 25.31 -0.21
N LYS A 26 1.87 25.07 -0.34
CA LYS A 26 2.54 24.88 -1.64
C LYS A 26 2.78 23.43 -2.02
N CYS A 27 2.52 22.48 -1.13
CA CYS A 27 2.65 21.06 -1.41
C CYS A 27 1.41 20.30 -0.96
N VAL A 28 1.17 20.21 0.35
CA VAL A 28 0.16 19.29 0.91
C VAL A 28 -1.25 19.56 0.38
N SER A 29 -1.69 20.81 0.32
CA SER A 29 -3.04 21.18 -0.12
C SER A 29 -3.35 20.81 -1.57
N GLY A 30 -2.33 20.57 -2.40
CA GLY A 30 -2.47 20.17 -3.81
C GLY A 30 -2.13 18.71 -4.09
N ILE A 31 -1.89 17.88 -3.07
CA ILE A 31 -1.59 16.46 -3.29
C ILE A 31 -2.85 15.75 -3.78
N GLU A 32 -2.75 15.16 -4.98
CA GLU A 32 -3.75 14.27 -5.54
C GLU A 32 -3.17 12.87 -5.72
N ALA A 33 -4.00 11.85 -5.50
CA ALA A 33 -3.61 10.48 -5.72
C ALA A 33 -3.73 10.12 -7.21
N ASP A 34 -2.68 9.52 -7.77
CA ASP A 34 -2.77 8.81 -9.04
C ASP A 34 -3.51 7.49 -8.83
N ALA A 35 -4.85 7.55 -8.95
CA ALA A 35 -5.73 6.43 -8.69
C ALA A 35 -5.42 5.22 -9.58
N GLN A 36 -5.00 5.44 -10.83
CA GLN A 36 -4.68 4.36 -11.75
C GLN A 36 -3.43 3.61 -11.30
N LYS A 37 -2.37 4.36 -10.95
CA LYS A 37 -1.12 3.78 -10.46
C LYS A 37 -1.28 3.11 -9.11
N CYS A 38 -2.04 3.71 -8.19
CA CYS A 38 -2.38 3.10 -6.91
C CYS A 38 -3.11 1.76 -7.11
N LYS A 39 -4.12 1.73 -7.99
CA LYS A 39 -4.86 0.50 -8.30
C LYS A 39 -3.97 -0.57 -8.93
N TYR A 40 -3.11 -0.19 -9.87
CA TYR A 40 -2.17 -1.12 -10.49
C TYR A 40 -1.29 -1.83 -9.45
N TYR A 41 -0.69 -1.09 -8.52
CA TYR A 41 0.14 -1.69 -7.47
C TYR A 41 -0.67 -2.51 -6.46
N ALA A 42 -1.88 -2.06 -6.13
CA ALA A 42 -2.79 -2.81 -5.25
C ALA A 42 -3.21 -4.15 -5.86
N ASP A 43 -3.47 -4.20 -7.17
CA ASP A 43 -3.85 -5.43 -7.87
C ASP A 43 -2.64 -6.35 -8.15
N ALA A 44 -1.44 -5.77 -8.31
CA ALA A 44 -0.22 -6.50 -8.62
C ALA A 44 0.55 -7.03 -7.40
N THR A 45 0.23 -6.56 -6.19
CA THR A 45 0.97 -6.96 -4.99
C THR A 45 0.83 -8.44 -4.67
N LEU A 46 1.95 -9.07 -4.31
CA LEU A 46 1.98 -10.46 -3.85
C LEU A 46 1.26 -10.66 -2.51
N ALA A 47 1.09 -9.59 -1.74
CA ALA A 47 0.34 -9.62 -0.48
C ALA A 47 -1.12 -10.05 -0.68
N MET A 48 -1.66 -9.96 -1.90
CA MET A 48 -2.99 -10.47 -2.24
C MET A 48 -3.15 -11.97 -1.98
N ALA A 49 -2.05 -12.74 -1.93
CA ALA A 49 -2.12 -14.16 -1.60
C ALA A 49 -2.66 -14.40 -0.18
N THR A 50 -2.51 -13.44 0.74
CA THR A 50 -3.03 -13.57 2.10
C THR A 50 -4.56 -13.69 2.15
N ALA A 51 -5.27 -13.10 1.18
CA ALA A 51 -6.71 -13.27 1.05
C ALA A 51 -7.13 -14.71 0.70
N LEU A 52 -6.20 -15.54 0.22
CA LEU A 52 -6.43 -16.96 -0.06
C LEU A 52 -6.29 -17.84 1.20
N ASN A 53 -5.67 -17.35 2.27
CA ASN A 53 -5.41 -18.14 3.49
C ASN A 53 -6.68 -18.81 4.05
N PRO A 54 -7.85 -18.15 4.14
CA PRO A 54 -9.07 -18.79 4.66
C PRO A 54 -9.66 -19.88 3.74
N ILE A 55 -9.26 -19.92 2.47
CA ILE A 55 -9.83 -20.80 1.44
C ILE A 55 -8.95 -22.03 1.23
N VAL A 56 -7.63 -21.84 1.11
CA VAL A 56 -6.68 -22.91 0.77
C VAL A 56 -5.62 -23.16 1.84
N GLY A 57 -5.65 -22.41 2.94
CA GLY A 57 -4.62 -22.46 3.99
C GLY A 57 -3.35 -21.69 3.63
N TYR A 58 -2.53 -21.43 4.65
CA TYR A 58 -1.32 -20.62 4.53
C TYR A 58 -0.28 -21.20 3.56
N SER A 59 0.02 -22.49 3.66
CA SER A 59 1.05 -23.12 2.82
C SER A 59 0.73 -23.01 1.33
N SER A 60 -0.50 -23.32 0.95
CA SER A 60 -0.97 -23.24 -0.44
C SER A 60 -0.97 -21.79 -0.96
N ALA A 61 -1.39 -20.83 -0.13
CA ALA A 61 -1.35 -19.42 -0.49
C ALA A 61 0.09 -18.91 -0.67
N ALA A 62 1.03 -19.35 0.17
CA ALA A 62 2.44 -19.03 0.04
C ALA A 62 3.04 -19.58 -1.27
N GLU A 63 2.65 -20.78 -1.68
CA GLU A 63 3.05 -21.34 -2.98
C GLU A 63 2.52 -20.52 -4.15
N VAL A 64 1.25 -20.09 -4.12
CA VAL A 64 0.68 -19.18 -5.14
C VAL A 64 1.46 -17.87 -5.21
N SER A 65 1.80 -17.28 -4.06
CA SER A 65 2.62 -16.06 -4.00
C SER A 65 4.01 -16.26 -4.61
N LYS A 66 4.66 -17.39 -4.30
CA LYS A 66 5.99 -17.72 -4.83
C LYS A 66 5.95 -17.89 -6.34
N GLU A 67 4.93 -18.57 -6.85
CA GLU A 67 4.76 -18.80 -8.28
C GLU A 67 4.44 -17.52 -9.04
N ALA A 68 3.57 -16.66 -8.48
CA ALA A 68 3.28 -15.33 -9.02
C ALA A 68 4.58 -14.51 -9.17
N TYR A 69 5.44 -14.52 -8.16
CA TYR A 69 6.74 -13.86 -8.21
C TYR A 69 7.65 -14.43 -9.31
N THR A 70 7.81 -15.75 -9.37
CA THR A 70 8.72 -16.37 -10.35
C THR A 70 8.23 -16.28 -11.79
N SER A 71 6.91 -16.26 -12.00
CA SER A 71 6.30 -16.22 -13.33
C SER A 71 6.04 -14.80 -13.84
N GLY A 72 6.20 -13.78 -12.98
CA GLY A 72 5.84 -12.39 -13.30
C GLY A 72 4.34 -12.17 -13.46
N LYS A 73 3.50 -13.13 -13.04
CA LYS A 73 2.04 -13.05 -13.10
C LYS A 73 1.48 -12.49 -11.79
N SER A 74 0.27 -11.96 -11.85
CA SER A 74 -0.49 -11.58 -10.64
C SER A 74 -0.93 -12.82 -9.85
N VAL A 75 -1.09 -12.68 -8.54
CA VAL A 75 -1.67 -13.71 -7.67
C VAL A 75 -3.02 -14.19 -8.21
N LYS A 76 -3.83 -13.28 -8.74
CA LYS A 76 -5.13 -13.57 -9.35
C LYS A 76 -5.02 -14.51 -10.55
N GLN A 77 -4.08 -14.24 -11.46
CA GLN A 77 -3.86 -15.10 -12.63
C GLN A 77 -3.44 -16.50 -12.19
N VAL A 78 -2.48 -16.61 -11.27
CA VAL A 78 -2.01 -17.91 -10.76
C VAL A 78 -3.13 -18.66 -10.03
N ALA A 79 -3.93 -17.98 -9.22
CA ALA A 79 -5.05 -18.60 -8.50
C ALA A 79 -6.13 -19.16 -9.45
N VAL A 80 -6.40 -18.45 -10.56
CA VAL A 80 -7.34 -18.92 -11.59
C VAL A 80 -6.73 -20.07 -12.42
N GLU A 81 -5.46 -19.96 -12.82
CA GLU A 81 -4.75 -21.01 -13.57
C GLU A 81 -4.67 -22.33 -12.79
N LYS A 82 -4.47 -22.25 -11.47
CA LYS A 82 -4.48 -23.42 -10.59
C LYS A 82 -5.88 -23.95 -10.25
N GLY A 83 -6.94 -23.30 -10.74
CA GLY A 83 -8.33 -23.68 -10.42
C GLY A 83 -8.72 -23.47 -8.96
N ILE A 84 -7.97 -22.66 -8.21
CA ILE A 84 -8.26 -22.34 -6.80
C ILE A 84 -9.51 -21.46 -6.70
N LEU A 85 -9.66 -20.53 -7.65
CA LEU A 85 -10.83 -19.68 -7.77
C LEU A 85 -11.29 -19.62 -9.23
N GLY A 86 -12.60 -19.59 -9.44
CA GLY A 86 -13.16 -19.21 -10.74
C GLY A 86 -12.94 -17.71 -11.00
N ASN A 87 -12.98 -17.28 -12.27
CA ASN A 87 -12.78 -15.88 -12.65
C ASN A 87 -13.72 -14.89 -11.93
N SER A 88 -14.99 -15.28 -11.75
CA SER A 88 -15.98 -14.47 -11.02
C SER A 88 -15.60 -14.28 -9.55
N ASP A 89 -15.16 -15.36 -8.90
CA ASP A 89 -14.87 -15.35 -7.47
C ASP A 89 -13.51 -14.75 -7.16
N ALA A 90 -12.54 -14.88 -8.07
CA ALA A 90 -11.24 -14.24 -7.96
C ALA A 90 -11.37 -12.71 -7.85
N ASN A 91 -12.28 -12.08 -8.59
CA ASN A 91 -12.56 -10.65 -8.46
C ASN A 91 -13.14 -10.26 -7.08
N LYS A 92 -13.93 -11.14 -6.48
CA LYS A 92 -14.59 -10.87 -5.19
C LYS A 92 -13.66 -11.14 -4.02
N VAL A 93 -12.86 -12.20 -4.09
CA VAL A 93 -11.97 -12.63 -3.01
C VAL A 93 -10.68 -11.81 -3.02
N LEU A 94 -10.10 -11.58 -4.20
CA LEU A 94 -8.87 -10.81 -4.37
C LEU A 94 -9.17 -9.34 -4.66
N ASP A 95 -10.00 -8.74 -3.80
CA ASP A 95 -10.24 -7.30 -3.76
C ASP A 95 -9.31 -6.68 -2.72
N PRO A 96 -8.36 -5.79 -3.11
CA PRO A 96 -7.45 -5.14 -2.17
C PRO A 96 -8.16 -4.38 -1.03
N LEU A 97 -9.38 -3.89 -1.25
CA LEU A 97 -10.14 -3.18 -0.22
C LEU A 97 -10.45 -4.07 0.98
N LYS A 98 -10.66 -5.37 0.77
CA LYS A 98 -10.94 -6.33 1.85
C LYS A 98 -9.75 -6.58 2.78
N LEU A 99 -8.55 -6.18 2.36
CA LEU A 99 -7.34 -6.24 3.20
C LEU A 99 -7.16 -5.01 4.10
N THR A 100 -8.04 -4.00 3.99
CA THR A 100 -7.92 -2.74 4.74
C THR A 100 -8.67 -2.73 6.08
N GLY A 101 -9.26 -3.86 6.48
CA GLY A 101 -10.02 -3.98 7.73
C GLY A 101 -11.39 -3.30 7.72
N LYS A 102 -11.90 -2.94 6.54
CA LYS A 102 -13.27 -2.46 6.31
C LYS A 102 -14.13 -3.52 5.65
#